data_AF-A0A0K2RMC7-F1
#
_entry.id   AF-A0A0K2RMC7-F1
#
_cell.length_a   1.000
_cell.length_b   1.000
_cell.length_c   1.000
_cell.angle_alpha   90.00
_cell.angle_beta   90.00
_cell.angle_gamma   90.00
#
_symmetry.space_group_name_H-M   'P 1'
#
loop_
_entity.id
_entity.type
_entity.pdbx_description
1 polymer ?
#
loop_
_entity_poly.entity_id
_entity_poly.type
_entity_poly.pdbx_seq_one_letter_code
_entity_poly.pdbx_strand_id
1 'polypeptide(L)'
;MTYVAYGPLGPRLAFAHSEDLRTWDRLGPCHFEYQADLSMDLNLFANKDAVFFPEPVNDPDGVPSYALLHRPMWDLGWIREGEGEHLPAGLDDNRPGIWISYVAVADVEKDIRNLVHMRKHKLVALSEFPFEELKIGGGPAPIRVDEGWLLIYHGVSGSMEKSAFDHQQNVNYTAAAMILDSDDPSIVIARSDKPLLAPETEDEISGIVPTSFSPRR
;
A
#
# COMPACT_ATOMS: atom_id res chain seq x y z
N MET A 1 9.35 2.46 -11.05
CA MET A 1 9.23 3.25 -9.80
C MET A 1 7.76 3.58 -9.54
N THR A 2 7.32 3.36 -8.30
CA THR A 2 6.04 3.86 -7.78
C THR A 2 6.26 5.15 -7.01
N TYR A 3 5.36 6.11 -7.13
CA TYR A 3 5.38 7.34 -6.33
C TYR A 3 3.96 7.87 -6.12
N VAL A 4 3.81 8.75 -5.14
CA VAL A 4 2.53 9.44 -4.88
C VAL A 4 2.54 10.77 -5.64
N ALA A 5 1.62 10.91 -6.60
CA ALA A 5 1.34 12.16 -7.28
C ALA A 5 0.21 12.89 -6.54
N TYR A 6 0.40 14.18 -6.26
CA TYR A 6 -0.62 14.99 -5.59
C TYR A 6 -1.45 15.75 -6.63
N GLY A 7 -2.76 15.52 -6.65
CA GLY A 7 -3.70 16.20 -7.52
C GLY A 7 -4.78 16.97 -6.75
N PRO A 8 -5.71 17.65 -7.44
CA PRO A 8 -6.81 18.39 -6.82
C PRO A 8 -7.73 17.53 -5.93
N LEU A 9 -7.75 16.22 -6.16
CA LEU A 9 -8.56 15.24 -5.42
C LEU A 9 -7.73 14.42 -4.42
N GLY A 10 -6.53 14.89 -4.07
CA GLY A 10 -5.64 14.24 -3.12
C GLY A 10 -4.55 13.36 -3.75
N PRO A 11 -3.81 12.60 -2.91
CA PRO A 11 -2.75 11.69 -3.32
C PRO A 11 -3.29 10.51 -4.16
N ARG A 12 -2.67 10.31 -5.31
CA ARG A 12 -2.86 9.16 -6.20
C ARG A 12 -1.55 8.46 -6.45
N LEU A 13 -1.61 7.16 -6.69
CA LEU A 13 -0.42 6.43 -7.15
C LEU A 13 -0.13 6.80 -8.60
N ALA A 14 1.15 6.92 -8.92
CA ALA A 14 1.62 7.13 -10.29
C ALA A 14 2.92 6.37 -10.52
N PHE A 15 3.15 5.97 -11.76
CA PHE A 15 4.28 5.12 -12.14
C PHE A 15 5.19 5.81 -13.16
N ALA A 16 6.48 5.52 -13.04
CA ALA A 16 7.49 5.89 -14.02
C ALA A 16 8.46 4.72 -14.24
N HIS A 17 8.96 4.60 -15.46
CA HIS A 17 9.91 3.57 -15.88
C HIS A 17 11.27 4.22 -16.20
N SER A 18 12.35 3.50 -15.91
CA SER A 18 13.72 3.89 -16.24
C SER A 18 14.62 2.66 -16.25
N GLU A 19 15.54 2.59 -17.21
CA GLU A 19 16.57 1.56 -17.30
C GLU A 19 17.91 2.01 -16.71
N ASP A 20 18.13 3.32 -16.54
CA ASP A 20 19.42 3.92 -16.17
C ASP A 20 19.36 4.81 -14.91
N LEU A 21 18.17 4.96 -14.33
CA LEU A 21 17.83 5.85 -13.21
C LEU A 21 18.07 7.35 -13.49
N ARG A 22 18.43 7.74 -14.72
CA ARG A 22 18.69 9.12 -15.15
C ARG A 22 17.54 9.64 -16.01
N THR A 23 17.08 8.84 -16.95
CA THR A 23 16.00 9.16 -17.88
C THR A 23 14.75 8.41 -17.44
N TRP A 24 13.63 9.13 -17.34
CA TRP A 24 12.39 8.58 -16.79
C TRP A 24 11.22 8.81 -17.73
N ASP A 25 10.58 7.71 -18.13
CA ASP A 25 9.31 7.71 -18.84
C ASP A 25 8.18 7.72 -17.82
N ARG A 26 7.42 8.82 -17.77
CA ARG A 26 6.23 8.92 -16.92
C ARG A 26 5.09 8.14 -17.57
N LEU A 27 4.67 7.05 -16.91
CA LEU A 27 3.54 6.24 -17.37
C LEU A 27 2.20 6.87 -16.99
N GLY A 28 2.17 7.62 -15.87
CA GLY A 28 1.01 8.38 -15.43
C GLY A 28 0.38 7.83 -14.15
N PRO A 29 -0.80 8.36 -13.77
CA PRO A 29 -1.56 7.88 -12.61
C PRO A 29 -2.02 6.43 -12.78
N CYS A 30 -1.98 5.67 -11.69
CA CYS A 30 -2.55 4.34 -11.61
C CYS A 30 -4.09 4.42 -11.68
N HIS A 31 -4.67 3.49 -12.42
CA HIS A 31 -6.11 3.25 -12.52
C HIS A 31 -6.41 1.85 -11.97
N PHE A 32 -7.46 1.74 -11.17
CA PHE A 32 -7.97 0.47 -10.65
C PHE A 32 -9.24 0.12 -11.44
N GLU A 33 -9.22 -0.97 -12.17
CA GLU A 33 -10.36 -1.44 -12.95
C GLU A 33 -11.54 -1.77 -12.02
N TYR A 34 -12.76 -1.50 -12.47
CA TYR A 34 -13.94 -1.74 -11.65
C TYR A 34 -14.10 -3.22 -11.30
N GLN A 35 -14.28 -3.51 -10.01
CA GLN A 35 -14.57 -4.85 -9.50
C GLN A 35 -15.93 -4.86 -8.81
N ALA A 36 -16.89 -5.54 -9.41
CA ALA A 36 -18.31 -5.42 -9.03
C ALA A 36 -18.61 -5.93 -7.62
N ASP A 37 -17.87 -6.93 -7.14
CA ASP A 37 -18.04 -7.51 -5.81
C ASP A 37 -17.67 -6.53 -4.68
N LEU A 38 -16.75 -5.58 -4.92
CA LEU A 38 -16.40 -4.53 -3.96
C LEU A 38 -17.49 -3.45 -3.83
N SER A 39 -18.45 -3.40 -4.76
CA SER A 39 -19.54 -2.41 -4.78
C SER A 39 -19.08 -0.94 -4.68
N MET A 40 -17.87 -0.65 -5.17
CA MET A 40 -17.28 0.70 -5.15
C MET A 40 -16.27 0.90 -6.27
N ASP A 41 -15.97 2.16 -6.57
CA ASP A 41 -14.86 2.54 -7.44
C ASP A 41 -13.65 2.96 -6.60
N LEU A 42 -12.59 2.14 -6.60
CA LEU A 42 -11.35 2.40 -5.87
C LEU A 42 -10.65 3.70 -6.32
N ASN A 43 -10.93 4.21 -7.52
CA ASN A 43 -10.34 5.45 -8.03
C ASN A 43 -10.89 6.72 -7.36
N LEU A 44 -11.99 6.61 -6.60
CA LEU A 44 -12.54 7.71 -5.79
C LEU A 44 -11.73 7.95 -4.51
N PHE A 45 -10.96 6.94 -4.09
CA PHE A 45 -10.30 6.93 -2.79
C PHE A 45 -8.83 7.28 -2.89
N ALA A 46 -8.31 7.75 -1.76
CA ALA A 46 -6.88 7.94 -1.59
C ALA A 46 -6.14 6.64 -1.79
N ASN A 47 -4.89 6.73 -2.23
CA ASN A 47 -4.04 5.55 -2.17
C ASN A 47 -2.56 5.91 -1.96
N LYS A 48 -1.87 5.11 -1.13
CA LYS A 48 -0.47 5.31 -0.72
C LYS A 48 0.27 3.98 -0.59
N ASP A 49 1.55 4.06 -0.24
CA ASP A 49 2.40 2.92 0.14
C ASP A 49 2.55 1.85 -0.94
N ALA A 50 2.46 2.28 -2.19
CA ALA A 50 2.56 1.43 -3.35
C ALA A 50 3.94 0.82 -3.53
N VAL A 51 3.99 -0.49 -3.74
CA VAL A 51 5.22 -1.21 -4.08
C VAL A 51 4.91 -2.45 -4.92
N PHE A 52 5.69 -2.64 -5.98
CA PHE A 52 5.59 -3.85 -6.80
C PHE A 52 6.40 -4.99 -6.18
N PHE A 53 5.97 -6.22 -6.43
CA PHE A 53 6.83 -7.39 -6.29
C PHE A 53 8.02 -7.28 -7.27
N PRO A 54 9.20 -7.79 -6.90
CA PRO A 54 10.41 -7.66 -7.72
C PRO A 54 10.38 -8.55 -8.98
N GLU A 55 9.52 -9.57 -9.00
CA GLU A 55 9.28 -10.47 -10.13
C GLU A 55 7.77 -10.73 -10.30
N PRO A 56 7.33 -11.21 -11.47
CA PRO A 56 5.95 -11.63 -11.66
C PRO A 56 5.52 -12.75 -10.69
N VAL A 57 4.28 -12.67 -10.23
CA VAL A 57 3.60 -13.66 -9.39
C VAL A 57 2.31 -14.10 -10.08
N ASN A 58 1.68 -15.17 -9.60
CA ASN A 58 0.37 -15.55 -10.11
C ASN A 58 -0.71 -14.62 -9.55
N ASP A 59 -1.64 -14.22 -10.41
CA ASP A 59 -2.88 -13.62 -9.96
C ASP A 59 -3.88 -14.71 -9.48
N PRO A 60 -5.05 -14.33 -8.91
CA PRO A 60 -6.02 -15.29 -8.40
C PRO A 60 -6.53 -16.36 -9.39
N ASP A 61 -6.38 -16.15 -10.69
CA ASP A 61 -6.76 -17.12 -11.73
C ASP A 61 -5.55 -17.91 -12.26
N GLY A 62 -4.38 -17.78 -11.63
CA GLY A 62 -3.14 -18.44 -12.05
C GLY A 62 -2.43 -17.77 -13.22
N VAL A 63 -2.77 -16.53 -13.58
CA VAL A 63 -2.13 -15.82 -14.69
C VAL A 63 -0.88 -15.08 -14.20
N PRO A 64 0.30 -15.28 -14.82
CA PRO A 64 1.50 -14.52 -14.49
C PRO A 64 1.26 -13.02 -14.63
N SER A 65 1.47 -12.29 -13.53
CA SER A 65 1.10 -10.90 -13.38
C SER A 65 2.14 -10.12 -12.58
N TYR A 66 2.31 -8.85 -12.92
CA TYR A 66 2.96 -7.90 -12.02
C TYR A 66 1.97 -7.55 -10.91
N ALA A 67 2.35 -7.82 -9.66
CA ALA A 67 1.53 -7.52 -8.50
C ALA A 67 1.99 -6.25 -7.78
N LEU A 68 1.03 -5.43 -7.39
CA LEU A 68 1.20 -4.18 -6.68
C LEU A 68 0.57 -4.29 -5.30
N LEU A 69 1.37 -4.15 -4.23
CA LEU A 69 0.86 -3.84 -2.90
C LEU A 69 0.56 -2.35 -2.81
N HIS A 70 -0.54 -1.98 -2.17
CA HIS A 70 -1.00 -0.60 -2.03
C HIS A 70 -1.91 -0.46 -0.79
N ARG A 71 -2.25 0.77 -0.41
CA ARG A 71 -3.12 1.05 0.76
C ARG A 71 -4.17 2.11 0.40
N PRO A 72 -5.37 1.70 -0.03
CA PRO A 72 -6.52 2.57 -0.13
C PRO A 72 -6.86 3.21 1.23
N MET A 73 -7.42 4.42 1.23
CA MET A 73 -7.99 5.05 2.43
C MET A 73 -9.44 5.45 2.16
N TRP A 74 -10.32 5.10 3.09
CA TRP A 74 -11.77 5.03 2.85
C TRP A 74 -12.56 6.31 3.17
N ASP A 75 -11.92 7.31 3.74
CA ASP A 75 -12.54 8.58 4.06
C ASP A 75 -12.62 9.46 2.79
N LEU A 76 -13.83 9.78 2.33
CA LEU A 76 -14.12 10.75 1.27
C LEU A 76 -14.37 12.17 1.81
N GLY A 77 -14.44 12.35 3.13
CA GLY A 77 -14.56 13.65 3.81
C GLY A 77 -13.44 14.64 3.45
N TRP A 78 -12.26 14.11 3.12
CA TRP A 78 -11.11 14.87 2.63
C TRP A 78 -11.25 15.48 1.21
N ILE A 79 -12.12 14.92 0.36
CA ILE A 79 -12.43 15.42 -0.99
C ILE A 79 -13.65 16.32 -0.92
N ARG A 80 -14.66 15.90 -0.15
CA ARG A 80 -15.90 16.63 0.03
C ARG A 80 -16.37 16.50 1.47
N GLU A 81 -16.44 17.65 2.14
CA GLU A 81 -16.96 17.75 3.50
C GLU A 81 -18.36 17.11 3.61
N GLY A 82 -18.51 16.21 4.59
CA GLY A 82 -19.77 15.52 4.88
C GLY A 82 -19.99 14.16 4.21
N GLU A 83 -19.13 13.71 3.28
CA GLU A 83 -19.22 12.34 2.72
C GLU A 83 -18.83 11.27 3.76
N GLY A 84 -17.69 11.48 4.45
CA GLY A 84 -17.21 10.55 5.47
C GLY A 84 -16.64 9.25 4.88
N GLU A 85 -16.67 8.16 5.65
CA GLU A 85 -16.06 6.89 5.28
C GLU A 85 -16.99 5.98 4.47
N HIS A 86 -16.43 5.37 3.42
CA HIS A 86 -17.13 4.39 2.58
C HIS A 86 -16.27 3.15 2.40
N LEU A 87 -16.75 2.01 2.87
CA LEU A 87 -16.02 0.74 2.83
C LEU A 87 -16.43 -0.12 1.62
N PRO A 88 -15.51 -0.92 1.06
CA PRO A 88 -15.85 -1.99 0.13
C PRO A 88 -16.85 -2.96 0.73
N ALA A 89 -17.70 -3.56 -0.10
CA ALA A 89 -18.56 -4.63 0.34
C ALA A 89 -17.74 -5.79 0.93
N GLY A 90 -18.18 -6.30 2.09
CA GLY A 90 -17.48 -7.35 2.84
C GLY A 90 -16.39 -6.85 3.80
N LEU A 91 -16.12 -5.54 3.85
CA LEU A 91 -15.22 -4.93 4.83
C LEU A 91 -16.01 -4.18 5.91
N ASP A 92 -15.81 -4.55 7.17
CA ASP A 92 -16.42 -3.91 8.35
C ASP A 92 -15.43 -3.06 9.16
N ASP A 93 -14.13 -3.27 8.95
CA ASP A 93 -13.05 -2.50 9.54
C ASP A 93 -12.59 -1.36 8.59
N ASN A 94 -12.72 -0.13 9.06
CA ASN A 94 -12.40 1.08 8.30
C ASN A 94 -10.92 1.45 8.32
N ARG A 95 -10.07 0.71 9.06
CA ARG A 95 -8.65 1.04 9.16
C ARG A 95 -7.95 0.78 7.83
N PRO A 96 -7.14 1.73 7.33
CA PRO A 96 -6.35 1.51 6.12
C PRO A 96 -5.39 0.31 6.27
N GLY A 97 -5.51 -0.66 5.37
CA GLY A 97 -4.70 -1.89 5.36
C GLY A 97 -4.04 -2.18 4.03
N ILE A 98 -3.26 -3.25 3.98
CA ILE A 98 -2.50 -3.62 2.78
C ILE A 98 -3.43 -4.37 1.82
N TRP A 99 -3.50 -3.89 0.58
CA TRP A 99 -4.21 -4.51 -0.52
C TRP A 99 -3.22 -4.91 -1.61
N ILE A 100 -3.61 -5.87 -2.45
CA ILE A 100 -2.87 -6.31 -3.62
C ILE A 100 -3.74 -6.14 -4.87
N SER A 101 -3.13 -5.74 -5.98
CA SER A 101 -3.73 -5.71 -7.31
C SER A 101 -2.76 -6.21 -8.34
N TYR A 102 -3.26 -6.61 -9.51
CA TYR A 102 -2.47 -7.31 -10.52
C TYR A 102 -2.62 -6.64 -11.88
N VAL A 103 -1.64 -6.86 -12.75
CA VAL A 103 -1.75 -6.64 -14.19
C VAL A 103 -0.99 -7.75 -14.90
N ALA A 104 -1.64 -8.38 -15.89
CA ALA A 104 -1.05 -9.53 -16.58
C ALA A 104 0.27 -9.14 -17.26
N VAL A 105 1.29 -10.01 -17.14
CA VAL A 105 2.60 -9.80 -17.79
C VAL A 105 2.42 -9.62 -19.29
N ALA A 106 1.60 -10.47 -19.92
CA ALA A 106 1.33 -10.42 -21.35
C ALA A 106 0.69 -9.11 -21.83
N ASP A 107 0.01 -8.36 -20.96
CA ASP A 107 -0.53 -7.04 -21.31
C ASP A 107 0.55 -5.96 -21.20
N VAL A 108 1.38 -5.99 -20.16
CA VAL A 108 2.50 -5.04 -19.99
C VAL A 108 3.57 -5.24 -21.05
N GLU A 109 3.82 -6.47 -21.51
CA GLU A 109 4.77 -6.75 -22.60
C GLU A 109 4.32 -6.20 -23.95
N LYS A 110 3.00 -6.09 -24.18
CA LYS A 110 2.46 -5.45 -25.39
C LYS A 110 2.64 -3.94 -25.37
N ASP A 111 2.40 -3.33 -24.21
CA ASP A 111 2.65 -1.90 -23.97
C ASP A 111 2.89 -1.70 -22.46
N ILE A 112 4.07 -1.19 -22.12
CA ILE A 112 4.46 -0.89 -20.73
C ILE A 112 3.48 0.06 -20.04
N ARG A 113 2.73 0.88 -20.80
CA ARG A 113 1.67 1.74 -20.25
C ARG A 113 0.56 0.95 -19.58
N ASN A 114 0.34 -0.30 -19.95
CA ASN A 114 -0.65 -1.15 -19.27
C ASN A 114 -0.30 -1.38 -17.79
N LEU A 115 0.95 -1.14 -17.37
CA LEU A 115 1.35 -1.20 -15.96
C LEU A 115 0.57 -0.23 -15.08
N VAL A 116 -0.11 0.80 -15.60
CA VAL A 116 -0.98 1.67 -14.79
C VAL A 116 -2.40 1.12 -14.61
N HIS A 117 -2.79 0.02 -15.27
CA HIS A 117 -4.14 -0.55 -15.24
C HIS A 117 -4.20 -1.79 -14.34
N MET A 118 -4.45 -1.55 -13.04
CA MET A 118 -4.53 -2.58 -12.02
C MET A 118 -5.91 -3.23 -11.98
N ARG A 119 -5.97 -4.54 -11.76
CA ARG A 119 -7.21 -5.33 -11.65
C ARG A 119 -7.12 -6.36 -10.51
N LYS A 120 -8.21 -7.08 -10.23
CA LYS A 120 -8.25 -8.20 -9.26
C LYS A 120 -7.76 -7.80 -7.87
N HIS A 121 -8.42 -6.81 -7.29
CA HIS A 121 -8.08 -6.21 -6.01
C HIS A 121 -8.49 -7.13 -4.87
N LYS A 122 -7.55 -7.42 -3.98
CA LYS A 122 -7.79 -8.19 -2.75
C LYS A 122 -7.20 -7.49 -1.54
N LEU A 123 -7.90 -7.57 -0.41
CA LEU A 123 -7.34 -7.27 0.89
C LEU A 123 -6.29 -8.34 1.25
N VAL A 124 -5.11 -7.92 1.68
CA VAL A 124 -4.05 -8.81 2.18
C VAL A 124 -4.06 -8.83 3.70
N ALA A 125 -4.08 -7.66 4.33
CA ALA A 125 -4.04 -7.54 5.79
C ALA A 125 -4.68 -6.25 6.29
N LEU A 126 -5.29 -6.35 7.47
CA LEU A 126 -5.68 -5.22 8.33
C LEU A 126 -4.85 -5.23 9.62
N SER A 127 -4.98 -4.16 10.39
CA SER A 127 -4.36 -4.03 11.71
C SER A 127 -4.87 -5.08 12.69
N GLU A 128 -3.95 -5.80 13.34
CA GLU A 128 -4.24 -6.91 14.24
C GLU A 128 -3.63 -6.70 15.64
N PHE A 129 -2.45 -6.07 15.72
CA PHE A 129 -1.71 -5.87 16.96
C PHE A 129 -1.71 -4.42 17.46
N PRO A 130 -1.44 -4.17 18.76
CA PRO A 130 -1.48 -2.81 19.32
C PRO A 130 -0.50 -1.82 18.68
N PHE A 131 0.69 -2.27 18.25
CA PHE A 131 1.69 -1.39 17.62
C PHE A 131 1.27 -0.88 16.22
N GLU A 132 0.20 -1.44 15.68
CA GLU A 132 -0.32 -1.17 14.34
C GLU A 132 -1.81 -0.83 14.38
N GLU A 133 -2.36 -0.48 15.55
CA GLU A 133 -3.80 -0.36 15.81
C GLU A 133 -4.54 0.63 14.89
N LEU A 134 -3.86 1.67 14.37
CA LEU A 134 -4.46 2.71 13.55
C LEU A 134 -4.51 2.35 12.07
N LYS A 135 -3.40 1.82 11.54
CA LYS A 135 -3.24 1.43 10.14
C LYS A 135 -1.94 0.65 9.91
N ILE A 136 -1.88 -0.05 8.79
CA ILE A 136 -0.67 -0.68 8.27
C ILE A 136 -0.42 -0.30 6.81
N GLY A 137 0.82 -0.39 6.34
CA GLY A 137 1.14 -0.15 4.93
C GLY A 137 2.44 -0.81 4.49
N GLY A 138 2.55 -1.09 3.19
CA GLY A 138 3.74 -1.70 2.59
C GLY A 138 5.00 -0.82 2.75
N GLY A 139 6.12 -1.46 3.06
CA GLY A 139 7.43 -0.82 3.15
C GLY A 139 8.22 -0.96 1.84
N PRO A 140 9.38 -1.65 1.84
CA PRO A 140 10.11 -1.98 0.62
C PRO A 140 9.42 -3.09 -0.18
N ALA A 141 9.97 -3.40 -1.36
CA ALA A 141 9.49 -4.50 -2.17
C ALA A 141 9.65 -5.83 -1.41
N PRO A 142 8.66 -6.74 -1.50
CA PRO A 142 8.79 -8.07 -0.91
C PRO A 142 10.05 -8.80 -1.40
N ILE A 143 10.66 -9.59 -0.53
CA ILE A 143 11.86 -10.37 -0.82
C ILE A 143 11.49 -11.86 -0.82
N ARG A 144 11.94 -12.61 -1.83
CA ARG A 144 11.74 -14.06 -1.86
C ARG A 144 12.59 -14.72 -0.78
N VAL A 145 11.96 -15.57 0.03
CA VAL A 145 12.58 -16.44 1.04
C VAL A 145 12.02 -17.86 0.89
N ASP A 146 12.62 -18.84 1.57
CA ASP A 146 12.20 -20.24 1.46
C ASP A 146 10.75 -20.46 1.92
N GLU A 147 10.28 -19.65 2.87
CA GLU A 147 8.91 -19.68 3.39
C GLU A 147 7.90 -18.94 2.50
N GLY A 148 8.32 -18.12 1.53
CA GLY A 148 7.43 -17.33 0.69
C GLY A 148 7.96 -15.93 0.37
N TRP A 149 7.10 -14.92 0.52
CA TRP A 149 7.44 -13.52 0.31
C TRP A 149 7.56 -12.78 1.63
N LEU A 150 8.78 -12.43 2.03
CA LEU A 150 9.02 -11.56 3.17
C LEU A 150 8.65 -10.11 2.82
N LEU A 151 7.57 -9.62 3.42
CA LEU A 151 7.15 -8.23 3.37
C LEU A 151 7.51 -7.54 4.69
N ILE A 152 8.43 -6.58 4.63
CA ILE A 152 8.59 -5.61 5.70
C ILE A 152 7.53 -4.52 5.53
N TYR A 153 6.72 -4.30 6.55
CA TYR A 153 5.62 -3.34 6.54
C TYR A 153 5.71 -2.41 7.74
N HIS A 154 5.03 -1.27 7.67
CA HIS A 154 4.93 -0.37 8.82
C HIS A 154 3.58 -0.49 9.49
N GLY A 155 3.58 -0.45 10.82
CA GLY A 155 2.40 -0.31 11.67
C GLY A 155 2.37 1.06 12.32
N VAL A 156 1.16 1.60 12.51
CA VAL A 156 0.95 2.90 13.15
C VAL A 156 0.05 2.76 14.37
N SER A 157 0.46 3.34 15.50
CA SER A 157 -0.32 3.39 16.74
C SER A 157 -0.36 4.79 17.36
N GLY A 158 -1.15 5.00 18.42
CA GLY A 158 -1.29 6.29 19.09
C GLY A 158 -2.58 7.00 18.73
N SER A 159 -2.55 8.32 18.57
CA SER A 159 -3.74 9.12 18.26
C SER A 159 -3.54 9.97 17.01
N MET A 160 -4.41 9.77 16.03
CA MET A 160 -4.46 10.61 14.82
C MET A 160 -5.08 11.97 15.14
N GLU A 161 -4.45 13.05 14.68
CA GLU A 161 -5.08 14.37 14.64
C GLU A 161 -6.13 14.42 13.53
N LYS A 162 -7.17 15.24 13.71
CA LYS A 162 -8.36 15.29 12.83
C LYS A 162 -8.08 15.64 11.37
N SER A 163 -6.96 16.32 11.09
CA SER A 163 -6.55 16.67 9.73
C SER A 163 -5.30 15.89 9.32
N ALA A 164 -5.35 15.30 8.13
CA ALA A 164 -4.19 14.65 7.51
C ALA A 164 -3.05 15.62 7.15
N PHE A 165 -3.29 16.94 7.26
CA PHE A 165 -2.30 18.01 7.04
C PHE A 165 -1.75 18.59 8.35
N ASP A 166 -2.36 18.25 9.49
CA ASP A 166 -1.82 18.62 10.78
C ASP A 166 -0.61 17.73 11.09
N HIS A 167 0.36 18.29 11.82
CA HIS A 167 1.52 17.51 12.25
C HIS A 167 1.04 16.38 13.16
N GLN A 168 1.16 15.15 12.68
CA GLN A 168 0.78 13.95 13.42
C GLN A 168 1.86 13.67 14.48
N GLN A 169 1.89 14.45 15.55
CA GLN A 169 2.90 14.35 16.61
C GLN A 169 2.68 13.18 17.56
N ASN A 170 1.46 12.63 17.58
CA ASN A 170 1.02 11.62 18.54
C ASN A 170 0.85 10.22 17.91
N VAL A 171 1.41 10.00 16.71
CA VAL A 171 1.42 8.69 16.07
C VAL A 171 2.81 8.08 16.17
N ASN A 172 2.90 6.76 16.37
CA ASN A 172 4.14 6.01 16.39
C ASN A 172 4.23 5.13 15.15
N TYR A 173 5.29 5.25 14.33
CA TYR A 173 5.55 4.30 13.25
C TYR A 173 6.55 3.25 13.70
N THR A 174 6.19 1.99 13.51
CA THR A 174 7.08 0.85 13.76
C THR A 174 7.17 -0.01 12.51
N ALA A 175 8.26 -0.77 12.35
CA ALA A 175 8.39 -1.75 11.27
C ALA A 175 8.22 -3.17 11.82
N ALA A 176 7.52 -3.99 11.05
CA ALA A 176 7.20 -5.38 11.35
C ALA A 176 7.30 -6.21 10.07
N ALA A 177 7.11 -7.52 10.15
CA ALA A 177 7.22 -8.42 9.01
C ALA A 177 6.01 -9.34 8.85
N MET A 178 5.68 -9.62 7.59
CA MET A 178 4.78 -10.70 7.18
C MET A 178 5.53 -11.62 6.23
N ILE A 179 5.22 -12.92 6.27
CA ILE A 179 5.47 -13.82 5.16
C ILE A 179 4.13 -13.98 4.43
N LEU A 180 4.14 -13.69 3.13
CA LEU A 180 3.02 -13.96 2.22
C LEU A 180 3.29 -15.28 1.49
N ASP A 181 2.24 -16.01 1.13
CA ASP A 181 2.34 -17.28 0.42
C ASP A 181 3.09 -17.12 -0.93
N SER A 182 3.90 -18.11 -1.29
CA SER A 182 4.77 -18.06 -2.47
C SER A 182 4.01 -18.04 -3.80
N ASP A 183 2.84 -18.71 -3.83
CA ASP A 183 2.02 -18.94 -5.01
C ASP A 183 0.85 -17.95 -5.09
N ASP A 184 0.20 -17.67 -3.95
CA ASP A 184 -0.83 -16.64 -3.81
C ASP A 184 -0.43 -15.57 -2.78
N PRO A 185 0.29 -14.51 -3.20
CA PRO A 185 0.76 -13.47 -2.27
C PRO A 185 -0.36 -12.62 -1.66
N SER A 186 -1.64 -12.89 -1.96
CA SER A 186 -2.76 -12.31 -1.21
C SER A 186 -2.97 -12.95 0.16
N ILE A 187 -2.31 -14.08 0.45
CA ILE A 187 -2.44 -14.84 1.68
C ILE A 187 -1.26 -14.56 2.61
N VAL A 188 -1.53 -14.12 3.84
CA VAL A 188 -0.53 -14.00 4.91
C VAL A 188 -0.37 -15.36 5.59
N ILE A 189 0.84 -15.92 5.57
CA ILE A 189 1.13 -17.23 6.22
C ILE A 189 1.73 -17.07 7.61
N ALA A 190 2.43 -15.96 7.86
CA ALA A 190 3.02 -15.63 9.15
C ALA A 190 3.13 -14.11 9.30
N ARG A 191 3.02 -13.62 10.54
CA ARG A 191 3.11 -12.19 10.87
C ARG A 191 3.74 -12.03 12.24
N SER A 192 4.63 -11.04 12.39
CA SER A 192 5.21 -10.70 13.69
C SER A 192 4.16 -10.06 14.60
N ASP A 193 4.02 -10.58 15.82
CA ASP A 193 3.12 -10.05 16.86
C ASP A 193 3.68 -8.81 17.59
N LYS A 194 4.93 -8.45 17.28
CA LYS A 194 5.66 -7.30 17.84
C LYS A 194 6.46 -6.59 16.74
N PRO A 195 6.79 -5.30 16.93
CA PRO A 195 7.72 -4.61 16.06
C PRO A 195 9.08 -5.31 15.96
N LEU A 196 9.66 -5.31 14.77
CA LEU A 196 11.06 -5.64 14.54
C LEU A 196 11.97 -4.43 14.72
N LEU A 197 11.47 -3.24 14.36
CA LEU A 197 12.16 -1.96 14.57
C LEU A 197 11.16 -0.95 15.12
N ALA A 198 11.59 -0.19 16.12
CA ALA A 198 10.87 0.95 16.65
C ALA A 198 11.82 2.16 16.71
N PRO A 199 11.30 3.40 16.64
CA PRO A 199 12.09 4.60 16.83
C PRO A 199 12.72 4.61 18.22
N GLU A 200 14.05 4.73 18.30
CA GLU A 200 14.78 4.69 19.57
C GLU A 200 15.65 5.94 19.79
N THR A 201 16.03 6.65 18.72
CA THR A 201 16.93 7.81 18.80
C THR A 201 16.20 9.14 18.87
N GLU A 202 16.81 10.18 19.47
CA GLU A 202 16.22 11.54 19.50
C GLU A 202 15.93 12.09 18.09
N ASP A 203 16.74 11.74 17.10
CA ASP A 203 16.55 12.15 15.70
C ASP A 203 15.38 11.41 15.01
N GLU A 204 15.04 10.20 15.47
CA GLU A 204 13.87 9.46 14.99
C GLU A 204 12.60 9.87 15.75
N ILE A 205 12.74 10.25 17.02
CA ILE A 205 11.65 10.64 17.91
C ILE A 205 11.31 12.14 17.77
N SER A 206 12.19 12.98 17.22
CA SER A 206 11.96 14.42 17.05
C SER A 206 12.09 14.88 15.58
N GLY A 207 11.03 15.51 15.04
CA GLY A 207 10.96 15.96 13.65
C GLY A 207 9.58 16.50 13.25
N ILE A 208 9.37 16.85 11.97
CA ILE A 208 8.05 17.31 11.44
C ILE A 208 6.97 16.23 11.60
N VAL A 209 7.38 14.95 11.50
CA VAL A 209 6.63 13.78 11.97
C VAL A 209 7.53 13.06 12.98
N PRO A 210 7.37 13.33 14.28
CA PRO A 210 8.00 12.55 15.35
C PRO A 210 7.74 11.06 15.12
N THR A 211 8.76 10.20 15.27
CA THR A 211 8.67 8.72 15.23
C THR A 211 8.47 8.08 13.84
N SER A 212 8.89 8.72 12.75
CA SER A 212 8.79 8.14 11.40
C SER A 212 10.04 7.36 10.97
N PHE A 213 10.00 6.03 11.06
CA PHE A 213 10.93 5.16 10.32
C PHE A 213 10.34 4.82 8.95
N SER A 214 10.99 5.29 7.87
CA SER A 214 10.68 4.87 6.50
C SER A 214 11.77 3.92 6.01
N PRO A 215 11.46 2.63 5.76
CA PRO A 215 12.44 1.65 5.30
C PRO A 215 12.95 1.88 3.85
N ARG A 216 12.59 3.01 3.22
CA ARG A 216 13.05 3.41 1.87
C ARG A 216 14.13 4.50 1.88
N ARG A 217 14.81 4.73 3.01
CA ARG A 217 15.99 5.61 3.04
C ARG A 217 17.22 4.92 2.45
#